data_AF-A0A9X9A0L2-F1
#
_entry.id   AF-A0A9X9A0L2-F1
#
_cell.length_a   1.000
_cell.length_b   1.000
_cell.length_c   1.000
_cell.angle_alpha   90.00
_cell.angle_beta   90.00
_cell.angle_gamma   90.00
#
_symmetry.space_group_name_H-M   'P 1'
#
loop_
_entity.id
_entity.type
_entity.pdbx_description
1 polymer ?
#
loop_
_entity_poly.entity_id
_entity_poly.type
_entity_poly.pdbx_seq_one_letter_code
_entity_poly.pdbx_strand_id
1 'polypeptide(L)'
;RVGQNIFHITLNDENGQPVTDMEQIILTTQSLDMNMGKGSFKVSAVSPGEYEAEGMYINMTGNWNIQVHGLTKSLDSFDTDYKFIVGGR
;
A
#
# COMPACT_ATOMS: atom_id res chain seq x y z
N ARG A 1 19.64 13.31 0.14
CA ARG A 1 19.13 12.30 -0.80
C ARG A 1 17.64 12.22 -0.55
N VAL A 2 16.80 12.54 -1.53
CA VAL A 2 15.34 12.51 -1.33
C VAL A 2 14.92 11.04 -1.25
N GLY A 3 14.14 10.69 -0.24
CA GLY A 3 13.83 9.28 0.08
C GLY A 3 12.80 8.72 -0.89
N GLN A 4 13.23 7.83 -1.77
CA GLN A 4 12.36 6.99 -2.58
C GLN A 4 11.78 5.91 -1.66
N ASN A 5 10.46 5.74 -1.66
CA ASN A 5 9.79 4.69 -0.90
C ASN A 5 9.46 3.57 -1.88
N ILE A 6 9.77 2.34 -1.48
CA ILE A 6 9.39 1.14 -2.21
C ILE A 6 8.36 0.42 -1.34
N PHE A 7 7.23 0.05 -1.94
CA PHE A 7 6.15 -0.68 -1.31
C PHE A 7 6.08 -2.07 -1.94
N HIS A 8 6.40 -3.11 -1.17
CA HIS A 8 6.20 -4.50 -1.56
C HIS A 8 4.95 -5.04 -0.87
N ILE A 9 4.08 -5.68 -1.64
CA ILE A 9 2.85 -6.29 -1.15
C ILE A 9 2.82 -7.74 -1.61
N THR A 10 2.73 -8.64 -0.64
CA THR A 10 2.45 -10.06 -0.85
C THR A 10 1.01 -10.33 -0.45
N LEU A 11 0.22 -10.90 -1.36
CA LEU A 11 -1.19 -11.20 -1.15
C LEU A 11 -1.44 -12.70 -1.33
N ASN A 12 -1.87 -13.34 -0.24
CA ASN A 12 -2.24 -14.76 -0.21
C ASN A 12 -3.70 -14.91 0.26
N ASP A 13 -4.37 -15.94 -0.25
CA ASP A 13 -5.70 -16.34 0.21
C ASP A 13 -5.65 -17.07 1.57
N GLU A 14 -6.81 -17.48 2.08
CA GLU A 14 -6.94 -18.22 3.34
C GLU A 14 -6.22 -19.58 3.36
N ASN A 15 -5.92 -20.14 2.18
CA ASN A 15 -5.18 -21.39 2.01
C ASN A 15 -3.67 -21.14 1.83
N GLY A 16 -3.23 -19.89 1.90
CA GLY A 16 -1.84 -19.49 1.68
C GLY A 16 -1.43 -19.47 0.21
N GLN A 17 -2.37 -19.54 -0.73
CA GLN A 17 -2.08 -19.48 -2.15
C GLN A 17 -1.99 -18.03 -2.63
N PRO A 18 -1.07 -17.70 -3.55
CA PRO A 18 -0.97 -16.36 -4.12
C PRO A 18 -2.28 -15.92 -4.80
N VAL A 19 -2.79 -14.74 -4.46
CA VAL A 19 -3.93 -14.14 -5.15
C VAL A 19 -3.44 -13.54 -6.47
N THR A 20 -4.04 -13.93 -7.59
CA THR A 20 -3.54 -13.58 -8.95
C THR A 20 -4.59 -12.91 -9.85
N ASP A 21 -5.82 -12.79 -9.38
CA ASP A 21 -6.98 -12.26 -10.09
C ASP A 21 -7.34 -10.83 -9.67
N MET A 22 -6.39 -10.09 -9.08
CA MET A 22 -6.57 -8.67 -8.77
C MET A 22 -6.81 -7.86 -10.05
N GLU A 23 -7.82 -6.99 -10.02
CA GLU A 23 -8.08 -5.94 -11.00
C GLU A 23 -7.26 -4.69 -10.67
N GLN A 24 -7.27 -4.29 -9.40
CA GLN A 24 -6.46 -3.18 -8.91
C GLN A 24 -6.15 -3.31 -7.42
N ILE A 25 -5.00 -2.77 -7.04
CA ILE A 25 -4.69 -2.46 -5.65
C ILE A 25 -4.28 -0.98 -5.61
N ILE A 26 -4.90 -0.23 -4.69
CA ILE A 26 -4.64 1.18 -4.46
C ILE A 26 -4.12 1.34 -3.03
N LEU A 27 -2.97 1.98 -2.88
CA LEU A 27 -2.47 2.44 -1.59
C LEU A 27 -2.84 3.90 -1.40
N THR A 28 -3.36 4.24 -0.22
CA THR A 28 -3.61 5.61 0.21
C THR A 28 -2.84 5.93 1.48
N THR A 29 -1.88 6.85 1.35
CA THR A 29 -1.04 7.33 2.45
C THR A 29 -1.66 8.57 3.10
N GLN A 30 -1.56 8.66 4.43
CA GLN A 30 -2.03 9.81 5.19
C GLN A 30 -1.13 10.02 6.42
N SER A 31 -0.67 11.26 6.62
CA SER A 31 -0.06 11.66 7.90
C SER A 31 -1.13 11.74 8.99
N LEU A 32 -0.82 11.18 10.16
CA LEU A 32 -1.71 11.22 11.33
C LEU A 32 -1.37 12.38 12.27
N ASP A 33 -0.18 12.97 12.13
CA ASP A 33 0.29 14.06 12.98
C ASP A 33 -0.11 15.44 12.45
N MET A 34 -0.28 15.56 11.14
CA MET A 34 -0.63 16.82 10.47
C MET A 34 -1.49 16.60 9.23
N ASN A 35 -2.35 17.56 8.93
CA ASN A 35 -3.21 17.49 7.74
C ASN A 35 -2.42 17.86 6.48
N MET A 36 -1.82 16.85 5.84
CA MET A 36 -1.13 16.96 4.54
C MET A 36 -2.00 16.52 3.36
N GLY A 37 -3.26 16.18 3.59
CA GLY A 37 -4.10 15.47 2.63
C GLY A 37 -3.75 13.98 2.51
N LYS A 38 -4.31 13.34 1.49
CA LYS A 38 -4.10 11.92 1.17
C LYS A 38 -3.35 11.77 -0.15
N GLY A 39 -2.38 10.85 -0.19
CA GLY A 39 -1.69 10.46 -1.42
C GLY A 39 -2.12 9.07 -1.86
N SER A 40 -2.80 8.94 -3.00
CA SER A 40 -3.27 7.65 -3.53
C SER A 40 -2.55 7.25 -4.81
N PHE A 41 -2.18 5.98 -4.92
CA PHE A 41 -1.45 5.45 -6.08
C PHE A 41 -1.75 3.96 -6.30
N LYS A 42 -1.66 3.53 -7.55
CA LYS A 42 -1.79 2.12 -7.94
C LYS A 42 -0.48 1.39 -7.72
N VAL A 43 -0.57 0.11 -7.38
CA VAL A 43 0.58 -0.81 -7.35
C VAL A 43 0.51 -1.75 -8.56
N SER A 44 1.66 -2.14 -9.08
CA SER A 44 1.79 -2.99 -10.26
C SER A 44 2.10 -4.42 -9.86
N ALA A 45 1.50 -5.40 -10.53
CA ALA A 45 1.89 -6.81 -10.34
C ALA A 45 3.33 -7.04 -10.84
N VAL A 46 4.14 -7.74 -10.06
CA VAL A 46 5.52 -8.12 -10.44
C VAL A 46 5.67 -9.62 -10.63
N SER A 47 4.94 -10.42 -9.86
CA SER A 47 4.82 -11.88 -10.01
C SER A 47 3.52 -12.37 -9.35
N PRO A 48 3.13 -13.65 -9.47
CA PRO A 48 1.90 -14.14 -8.84
C PRO A 48 1.83 -13.82 -7.33
N GLY A 49 0.80 -13.08 -6.91
CA GLY A 49 0.62 -12.64 -5.51
C GLY A 49 1.54 -11.50 -5.05
N GLU A 50 2.46 -11.03 -5.90
CA GLU A 50 3.42 -10.00 -5.53
C GLU A 50 3.19 -8.72 -6.33
N TYR A 51 3.14 -7.59 -5.62
CA TYR A 51 2.89 -6.27 -6.19
C TYR A 51 3.88 -5.24 -5.65
N GLU A 52 4.22 -4.28 -6.49
CA GLU A 52 5.18 -3.23 -6.16
C GLU A 52 4.71 -1.85 -6.62
N ALA A 53 5.03 -0.84 -5.81
CA ALA A 53 5.03 0.55 -6.23
C ALA A 53 6.23 1.27 -5.66
N GLU A 54 6.63 2.32 -6.36
CA GLU A 54 7.74 3.17 -5.95
C GLU A 54 7.36 4.64 -6.11
N GLY A 55 7.75 5.47 -5.15
CA GLY A 55 7.54 6.90 -5.23
C GLY A 55 7.82 7.63 -3.94
N MET A 56 7.54 8.92 -3.92
CA MET A 56 7.74 9.79 -2.78
C MET A 56 6.40 10.07 -2.07
N TYR A 57 5.77 9.01 -1.58
CA TYR A 57 4.44 9.08 -0.98
C TYR A 57 4.48 9.31 0.54
N ILE A 58 5.62 9.05 1.17
CA ILE A 58 5.91 9.31 2.57
C ILE A 58 7.26 10.04 2.63
N ASN A 59 7.20 11.33 2.93
CA ASN A 59 8.32 12.26 2.76
C ASN A 59 8.71 13.01 4.04
N MET A 60 8.05 12.71 5.17
CA MET A 60 8.29 13.35 6.45
C MET A 60 8.26 12.33 7.59
N THR A 61 9.00 12.61 8.65
CA THR A 61 8.94 11.83 9.89
C THR A 61 7.60 12.04 10.61
N GLY A 62 7.12 11.03 11.32
CA GLY A 62 5.88 11.10 12.08
C GLY A 62 5.09 9.79 12.05
N ASN A 63 3.87 9.84 12.57
CA ASN A 63 2.88 8.77 12.50
C ASN A 63 2.15 8.81 11.16
N TRP A 64 2.05 7.66 10.51
CA TRP A 64 1.42 7.50 9.20
C TRP A 64 0.41 6.36 9.22
N ASN A 65 -0.55 6.44 8.31
CA ASN A 65 -1.45 5.35 7.93
C ASN A 65 -1.31 5.07 6.43
N ILE A 66 -1.30 3.79 6.07
CA ILE A 66 -1.55 3.31 4.71
C ILE A 66 -2.86 2.53 4.72
N GLN A 67 -3.85 3.02 3.99
CA GLN A 67 -5.02 2.23 3.62
C GLN A 67 -4.71 1.48 2.33
N VAL A 68 -4.89 0.16 2.34
CA VAL A 68 -4.83 -0.71 1.16
C VAL A 68 -6.26 -1.00 0.74
N HIS A 69 -6.60 -0.68 -0.50
CA HIS A 69 -7.86 -1.07 -1.12
C HIS A 69 -7.58 -2.03 -2.27
N GLY A 70 -8.07 -3.26 -2.17
CA GLY A 70 -7.97 -4.27 -3.22
C GLY A 70 -9.33 -4.50 -3.89
N LEU A 71 -9.31 -4.68 -5.20
CA LEU A 71 -10.46 -5.09 -6.02
C LEU A 71 -10.04 -6.25 -6.92
N THR A 72 -10.78 -7.35 -6.88
CA THR A 72 -10.59 -8.51 -7.76
C THR A 72 -11.32 -8.33 -9.09
N LYS A 73 -10.99 -9.16 -10.08
CA LYS A 73 -11.73 -9.23 -11.36
C LYS A 73 -13.17 -9.73 -11.21
N SER A 74 -13.46 -10.48 -10.14
CA SER A 74 -14.82 -10.87 -9.76
C SER A 74 -15.62 -9.74 -9.10
N LEU A 75 -15.00 -8.57 -8.91
CA LEU A 75 -15.57 -7.39 -8.26
C LEU A 75 -15.72 -7.53 -6.74
N ASP A 76 -15.04 -8.50 -6.13
CA ASP A 76 -14.88 -8.57 -4.68
C ASP A 76 -13.84 -7.55 -4.23
N SER A 77 -14.03 -6.95 -3.07
CA SER A 77 -13.11 -5.94 -2.54
C SER A 77 -12.78 -6.15 -1.08
N PHE A 78 -11.62 -5.62 -0.69
CA PHE A 78 -11.18 -5.57 0.69
C PHE A 78 -10.48 -4.25 0.98
N ASP A 79 -10.55 -3.85 2.25
CA ASP A 79 -9.84 -2.70 2.79
C ASP A 79 -9.08 -3.12 4.04
N THR A 80 -7.84 -2.65 4.18
CA THR A 80 -7.06 -2.83 5.41
C THR A 80 -6.18 -1.62 5.67
N ASP A 81 -5.96 -1.30 6.95
CA ASP A 81 -5.16 -0.16 7.39
C ASP A 81 -3.89 -0.62 8.11
N TYR A 82 -2.78 0.04 7.80
CA TYR A 82 -1.49 -0.14 8.47
C TYR A 82 -1.00 1.19 9.05
N LYS A 83 -0.86 1.24 10.37
CA LYS A 83 -0.30 2.39 11.08
C LYS A 83 1.15 2.13 11.46
N PHE A 84 2.02 3.10 11.20
CA PHE A 84 3.46 2.98 11.45
C PHE A 84 4.10 4.35 11.69
N ILE A 85 5.33 4.34 12.17
CA ILE A 85 6.13 5.53 12.46
C ILE A 85 7.29 5.60 11.47
N VAL A 86 7.48 6.75 10.83
CA VAL A 86 8.64 7.06 9.99
C VAL A 86 9.56 8.00 10.73
N GLY A 87 10.84 7.68 10.81
CA GLY A 87 11.81 8.48 11.54
C GLY A 87 11.58 8.41 13.04
N GLY A 88 12.33 7.52 13.69
CA GLY A 88 12.38 7.35 15.12
C GLY A 88 13.64 6.58 15.45
N ARG A 89 14.23 6.87 16.62
CA ARG A 89 15.26 6.05 17.23
C ARG A 89 14.61 4.95 18.05
#